data_AF-A0A7H8PS50-F1
#
_entry.id   AF-A0A7H8PS50-F1
#
_cell.length_a   1.000
_cell.length_b   1.000
_cell.length_c   1.000
_cell.angle_alpha   90.00
_cell.angle_beta   90.00
_cell.angle_gamma   90.00
#
_symmetry.space_group_name_H-M   'P 1'
#
loop_
_entity.id
_entity.type
_entity.pdbx_description
1 polymer ?
#
loop_
_entity_poly.entity_id
_entity_poly.type
_entity_poly.pdbx_seq_one_letter_code
_entity_poly.pdbx_strand_id
1 'polypeptide(L)'
;MNPIIRNILAIIAGWLVGSIVNMSIVKIGHTLLPIENIDTNNLKELATIMPTLDAKHFIFPFVAHALGTLGGALVAALIAATHKMKIALGIGVLFLIGGILASYMLPAPTWFIITDLACAYIPMAWIGGKIASKNTKVIT
;
A
#
# COMPACT_ATOMS: atom_id res chain seq x y z
N MET A 1 11.82 -25.65 6.69
CA MET A 1 11.46 -25.19 5.34
C MET A 1 12.68 -24.58 4.67
N ASN A 2 12.89 -24.84 3.37
CA ASN A 2 13.97 -24.22 2.61
C ASN A 2 13.87 -22.68 2.68
N PRO A 3 14.97 -21.94 2.98
CA PRO A 3 14.96 -20.48 3.08
C PRO A 3 14.40 -19.76 1.84
N ILE A 4 14.64 -20.29 0.65
CA ILE A 4 14.15 -19.73 -0.61
C ILE A 4 12.62 -19.83 -0.67
N ILE A 5 12.08 -21.02 -0.41
CA ILE A 5 10.62 -21.27 -0.38
C ILE A 5 9.96 -20.36 0.67
N ARG A 6 10.57 -20.24 1.85
CA ARG A 6 10.08 -19.37 2.91
C ARG A 6 10.02 -17.90 2.50
N ASN A 7 11.04 -17.40 1.79
CA ASN A 7 11.08 -16.03 1.31
C ASN A 7 10.05 -15.76 0.20
N ILE A 8 9.81 -16.72 -0.69
CA ILE A 8 8.75 -16.62 -1.71
C ILE A 8 7.38 -16.52 -1.04
N LEU A 9 7.09 -17.41 -0.08
CA LEU A 9 5.85 -17.37 0.68
C LEU A 9 5.69 -16.07 1.48
N ALA A 10 6.80 -15.52 1.98
CA ALA A 10 6.80 -14.23 2.67
C ALA A 10 6.36 -13.08 1.75
N ILE A 11 6.84 -13.05 0.51
CA ILE A 11 6.46 -12.05 -0.50
C ILE A 11 4.97 -12.17 -0.82
N ILE A 12 4.49 -13.40 -1.08
CA ILE A 12 3.08 -13.66 -1.39
C ILE A 12 2.19 -13.23 -0.22
N ALA A 13 2.53 -13.64 1.00
CA ALA A 13 1.77 -13.30 2.20
C ALA A 13 1.75 -11.78 2.44
N GLY A 14 2.89 -11.10 2.29
CA GLY A 14 2.98 -9.65 2.42
C GLY A 14 2.12 -8.93 1.38
N TRP A 15 2.18 -9.35 0.12
CA TRP A 15 1.35 -8.76 -0.93
C TRP A 15 -0.15 -8.93 -0.64
N LEU A 16 -0.58 -10.14 -0.26
CA LEU A 16 -1.98 -10.41 0.07
C LEU A 16 -2.46 -9.59 1.27
N VAL A 17 -1.71 -9.59 2.38
CA VAL A 17 -2.09 -8.84 3.57
C VAL A 17 -2.14 -7.34 3.29
N GLY A 18 -1.12 -6.79 2.63
CA GLY A 18 -1.11 -5.37 2.29
C GLY A 18 -2.27 -4.99 1.36
N SER A 19 -2.63 -5.86 0.42
CA SER A 19 -3.76 -5.64 -0.50
C SER A 19 -5.10 -5.67 0.22
N ILE A 20 -5.28 -6.60 1.18
CA ILE A 20 -6.47 -6.65 2.03
C ILE A 20 -6.60 -5.36 2.83
N VAL A 21 -5.52 -4.93 3.50
CA VAL A 21 -5.51 -3.68 4.30
C VAL A 21 -5.87 -2.48 3.42
N ASN A 22 -5.25 -2.36 2.25
CA ASN A 22 -5.54 -1.29 1.29
C ASN A 22 -7.03 -1.29 0.89
N MET A 23 -7.54 -2.41 0.36
CA MET A 23 -8.93 -2.50 -0.10
C MET A 23 -9.94 -2.24 1.02
N SER A 24 -9.67 -2.72 2.24
CA SER A 24 -10.53 -2.48 3.39
C SER A 24 -10.61 -0.98 3.72
N ILE A 25 -9.48 -0.27 3.75
CA ILE A 25 -9.45 1.16 4.06
C ILE A 25 -10.13 1.99 2.95
N VAL A 26 -9.91 1.65 1.67
CA VAL A 26 -10.60 2.33 0.55
C VAL A 26 -12.11 2.19 0.67
N LYS A 27 -12.62 0.97 0.93
CA LYS A 27 -14.07 0.73 1.09
C LYS A 27 -14.67 1.49 2.27
N ILE A 28 -13.96 1.51 3.40
CA ILE A 28 -14.37 2.32 4.56
C ILE A 28 -14.40 3.80 4.17
N GLY A 29 -13.42 4.28 3.41
CA GLY A 29 -13.37 5.65 2.91
C GLY A 29 -14.58 6.03 2.07
N HIS A 30 -14.97 5.20 1.10
CA HIS A 30 -16.18 5.44 0.29
C HIS A 30 -17.47 5.45 1.13
N THR A 31 -17.48 4.74 2.26
CA THR A 31 -18.63 4.71 3.18
C THR A 31 -18.69 5.98 4.05
N LEU A 32 -17.53 6.46 4.52
CA LEU A 32 -17.43 7.61 5.42
C LEU A 32 -17.43 8.97 4.69
N LEU A 33 -16.88 9.00 3.48
CA LEU A 33 -16.82 10.18 2.61
C LEU A 33 -17.38 9.81 1.22
N PRO A 34 -18.70 9.56 1.11
CA PRO A 34 -19.32 9.24 -0.16
C PRO A 34 -19.22 10.43 -1.12
N ILE A 35 -19.05 10.11 -2.40
CA ILE A 35 -19.14 11.08 -3.49
C ILE A 35 -20.58 11.01 -4.03
N GLU A 36 -21.31 12.13 -3.94
CA GLU A 36 -22.70 12.16 -4.38
C GLU A 36 -22.83 11.92 -5.88
N ASN A 37 -23.83 11.12 -6.26
CA ASN A 37 -24.23 10.87 -7.65
C ASN A 37 -23.14 10.22 -8.53
N ILE A 38 -22.19 9.50 -7.93
CA ILE A 38 -21.12 8.79 -8.65
C ILE A 38 -21.06 7.32 -8.20
N ASP A 39 -21.05 6.39 -9.17
CA ASP A 39 -20.67 5.01 -8.87
C ASP A 39 -19.15 4.88 -8.76
N THR A 40 -18.66 4.77 -7.52
CA THR A 40 -17.22 4.60 -7.25
C THR A 40 -16.63 3.28 -7.78
N ASN A 41 -17.44 2.32 -8.23
CA ASN A 41 -16.97 1.11 -8.92
C ASN A 41 -16.79 1.32 -10.43
N ASN A 42 -17.34 2.40 -10.99
CA ASN A 42 -17.16 2.78 -12.38
C ASN A 42 -15.89 3.63 -12.53
N LEU A 43 -14.77 2.99 -12.86
CA LEU A 43 -13.46 3.64 -13.00
C LEU A 43 -13.47 4.82 -13.97
N LYS A 44 -14.29 4.77 -15.04
CA LYS A 44 -14.35 5.84 -16.04
C LYS A 44 -14.99 7.09 -15.46
N GLU A 45 -16.08 6.92 -14.72
CA GLU A 45 -16.82 8.00 -14.07
C GLU A 45 -16.00 8.60 -12.93
N LEU A 46 -15.39 7.75 -12.10
CA LEU A 46 -14.48 8.19 -11.05
C LEU A 46 -13.27 8.96 -11.61
N ALA A 47 -12.68 8.50 -12.71
CA ALA A 47 -11.56 9.20 -13.35
C ALA A 47 -11.92 10.63 -13.80
N THR A 48 -13.16 10.85 -14.27
CA THR A 48 -13.57 12.19 -14.76
C THR A 48 -13.73 13.22 -13.65
N ILE A 49 -14.07 12.79 -12.44
CA ILE A 49 -14.35 13.69 -11.32
C ILE A 49 -13.21 13.77 -10.31
N MET A 50 -12.29 12.79 -10.28
CA MET A 50 -11.15 12.82 -9.36
C MET A 50 -10.35 14.13 -9.36
N PRO A 51 -10.05 14.77 -10.50
CA PRO A 51 -9.34 16.05 -10.50
C PRO A 51 -10.09 17.19 -9.79
N THR A 52 -11.42 17.10 -9.66
CA THR A 52 -12.29 18.14 -9.08
C THR A 52 -12.64 17.89 -7.62
N LEU A 53 -12.27 16.72 -7.06
CA LEU A 53 -12.58 16.38 -5.68
C LEU A 53 -11.78 17.23 -4.68
N ASP A 54 -12.44 17.56 -3.57
CA ASP A 54 -11.77 18.18 -2.42
C ASP A 54 -10.70 17.26 -1.82
N ALA A 55 -9.67 17.87 -1.23
CA ALA A 55 -8.54 17.16 -0.58
C ALA A 55 -8.97 16.06 0.42
N LYS A 56 -10.13 16.21 1.09
CA LYS A 56 -10.67 15.23 2.04
C LYS A 56 -10.90 13.84 1.41
N HIS A 57 -11.26 13.76 0.13
CA HIS A 57 -11.52 12.49 -0.56
C HIS A 57 -10.25 11.68 -0.81
N PHE A 58 -9.08 12.30 -0.67
CA PHE A 58 -7.77 11.68 -0.88
C PHE A 58 -7.13 11.16 0.40
N ILE A 59 -7.70 11.45 1.57
CA ILE A 59 -7.19 10.98 2.87
C ILE A 59 -7.23 9.45 2.93
N PHE A 60 -8.36 8.84 2.59
CA PHE A 60 -8.50 7.38 2.65
C PHE A 60 -7.64 6.64 1.62
N PRO A 61 -7.56 7.07 0.35
CA PRO A 61 -6.59 6.53 -0.61
C PRO A 61 -5.14 6.57 -0.09
N PHE A 62 -4.67 7.73 0.41
CA PHE A 62 -3.32 7.85 0.96
C PHE A 62 -3.08 6.88 2.12
N VAL A 63 -4.01 6.84 3.09
CA VAL A 63 -3.91 5.98 4.27
C VAL A 63 -3.96 4.50 3.86
N ALA A 64 -4.79 4.14 2.88
CA ALA A 64 -4.87 2.79 2.34
C ALA A 64 -3.57 2.36 1.68
N HIS A 65 -2.95 3.23 0.87
CA HIS A 65 -1.67 2.96 0.23
C HIS A 65 -0.56 2.84 1.27
N ALA A 66 -0.51 3.76 2.23
CA ALA A 66 0.52 3.82 3.27
C ALA A 66 0.45 2.61 4.22
N LEU A 67 -0.72 2.36 4.80
CA LEU A 67 -0.89 1.27 5.76
C LEU A 67 -0.94 -0.10 5.07
N GLY A 68 -1.45 -0.17 3.83
CA GLY A 68 -1.35 -1.37 3.01
C GLY A 68 0.10 -1.76 2.75
N THR A 69 0.93 -0.81 2.32
CA THR A 69 2.36 -1.06 2.08
C THR A 69 3.09 -1.39 3.37
N LEU A 70 2.85 -0.65 4.46
CA LEU A 70 3.45 -0.90 5.77
C LEU A 70 3.11 -2.31 6.26
N GLY A 71 1.82 -2.68 6.25
CA GLY A 71 1.33 -3.97 6.71
C GLY A 71 1.89 -5.11 5.89
N GLY A 72 1.86 -4.98 4.56
CA GLY A 72 2.42 -5.99 3.66
C GLY A 72 3.93 -6.17 3.83
N ALA A 73 4.69 -5.07 3.89
CA ALA A 73 6.13 -5.11 4.07
C ALA A 73 6.54 -5.66 5.45
N LEU A 74 5.79 -5.31 6.50
CA LEU A 74 5.97 -5.83 7.85
C LEU A 74 5.76 -7.35 7.88
N VAL A 75 4.65 -7.84 7.33
CA VAL A 75 4.35 -9.28 7.29
C VAL A 75 5.39 -10.03 6.47
N ALA A 76 5.76 -9.54 5.29
CA ALA A 76 6.80 -10.16 4.47
C ALA A 76 8.13 -10.23 5.23
N ALA A 77 8.54 -9.15 5.90
CA ALA A 77 9.79 -9.13 6.65
C ALA A 77 9.77 -10.03 7.91
N LEU A 78 8.62 -10.18 8.58
CA LEU A 78 8.47 -11.08 9.72
C LEU A 78 8.57 -12.56 9.29
N ILE A 79 7.97 -12.91 8.16
CA ILE A 79 7.96 -14.29 7.65
C ILE A 79 9.29 -14.65 7.00
N ALA A 80 9.95 -13.71 6.31
CA ALA A 80 11.20 -13.94 5.60
C ALA A 80 12.29 -14.61 6.46
N ALA A 81 12.96 -15.61 5.89
CA ALA A 81 14.07 -16.31 6.54
C ALA A 81 15.36 -15.47 6.48
N THR A 82 15.59 -14.79 5.36
CA THR A 82 16.79 -13.96 5.11
C THR A 82 16.40 -12.69 4.36
N HIS A 83 17.32 -11.72 4.26
CA HIS A 83 17.13 -10.49 3.48
C HIS A 83 15.85 -9.69 3.82
N LYS A 84 15.40 -9.73 5.08
CA LYS A 84 14.13 -9.15 5.54
C LYS A 84 13.87 -7.73 5.03
N MET A 85 14.86 -6.84 5.14
CA MET A 85 14.73 -5.46 4.65
C MET A 85 14.62 -5.38 3.12
N LYS A 86 15.38 -6.20 2.37
CA LYS A 86 15.27 -6.22 0.91
C LYS A 86 13.89 -6.73 0.46
N ILE A 87 13.36 -7.74 1.13
CA ILE A 87 12.02 -8.28 0.87
C ILE A 87 10.95 -7.23 1.21
N ALA A 88 11.07 -6.52 2.34
CA ALA A 88 10.18 -5.43 2.71
C ALA A 88 10.16 -4.33 1.63
N LEU A 89 11.33 -3.86 1.20
CA LEU A 89 11.45 -2.87 0.13
C LEU A 89 10.93 -3.40 -1.21
N GLY A 90 11.06 -4.70 -1.48
CA GLY A 90 10.44 -5.35 -2.64
C GLY A 90 8.91 -5.24 -2.64
N ILE A 91 8.27 -5.40 -1.48
CA ILE A 91 6.83 -5.12 -1.32
C ILE A 91 6.53 -3.62 -1.57
N GLY A 92 7.38 -2.73 -1.06
CA GLY A 92 7.26 -1.29 -1.33
C GLY A 92 7.31 -0.95 -2.82
N VAL A 93 8.24 -1.55 -3.57
CA VAL A 93 8.35 -1.40 -5.03
C VAL A 93 7.13 -1.97 -5.73
N LEU A 94 6.64 -3.15 -5.32
CA LEU A 94 5.44 -3.75 -5.88
C LEU A 94 4.22 -2.84 -5.73
N PHE A 95 4.02 -2.26 -4.54
CA PHE A 95 2.92 -1.34 -4.29
C PHE A 95 3.12 0.00 -4.99
N LEU A 96 4.35 0.51 -5.08
CA LEU A 96 4.67 1.73 -5.82
C LEU A 96 4.30 1.60 -7.31
N ILE A 97 4.62 0.46 -7.93
CA ILE A 97 4.20 0.16 -9.31
C ILE A 97 2.67 0.23 -9.41
N GLY A 98 1.95 -0.39 -8.45
CA GLY A 98 0.50 -0.29 -8.36
C GLY A 98 -0.01 1.15 -8.22
N GLY A 99 0.66 1.98 -7.41
CA GLY A 99 0.34 3.40 -7.22
C GLY A 99 0.54 4.25 -8.47
N ILE A 100 1.63 4.00 -9.20
CA ILE A 100 1.90 4.64 -10.49
C ILE A 100 0.80 4.27 -11.48
N LEU A 101 0.46 2.98 -11.59
CA LEU A 101 -0.61 2.50 -12.47
C LEU A 101 -1.97 3.12 -12.09
N ALA A 102 -2.28 3.18 -10.80
CA ALA A 102 -3.49 3.83 -10.30
C ALA A 102 -3.53 5.32 -10.69
N SER A 103 -2.40 6.05 -10.56
CA SER A 103 -2.32 7.48 -10.93
C SER A 103 -2.55 7.73 -12.43
N TYR A 104 -2.19 6.78 -13.29
CA TYR A 104 -2.51 6.84 -14.73
C TYR A 104 -3.98 6.51 -15.04
N MET A 105 -4.57 5.57 -14.32
CA MET A 105 -5.95 5.14 -14.53
C MET A 105 -6.97 6.11 -13.92
N LEU A 106 -6.60 6.73 -12.80
CA LEU A 106 -7.43 7.56 -11.94
C LEU A 106 -6.67 8.88 -11.69
N PRO A 107 -6.72 9.84 -12.64
CA PRO A 107 -5.95 11.06 -12.58
C PRO A 107 -6.42 11.92 -11.40
N ALA A 108 -5.63 11.93 -10.34
CA ALA A 108 -5.84 12.75 -9.15
C ALA A 108 -5.13 14.12 -9.29
N PRO A 109 -5.43 15.09 -8.40
CA PRO A 109 -4.66 16.32 -8.31
C PRO A 109 -3.15 16.04 -8.15
N THR A 110 -2.32 16.82 -8.86
CA THR A 110 -0.86 16.59 -8.91
C THR A 110 -0.20 16.58 -7.53
N TRP A 111 -0.66 17.43 -6.60
CA TRP A 111 -0.12 17.46 -5.23
C TRP A 111 -0.33 16.13 -4.51
N PHE A 112 -1.47 15.46 -4.75
CA PHE A 112 -1.79 14.19 -4.14
C PHE A 112 -0.91 13.09 -4.72
N ILE A 113 -0.81 13.01 -6.05
CA ILE A 113 0.03 12.02 -6.73
C ILE A 113 1.48 12.09 -6.22
N ILE A 114 2.05 13.30 -6.13
CA ILE A 114 3.42 13.49 -5.62
C ILE A 114 3.52 13.01 -4.17
N THR A 115 2.59 13.43 -3.31
CA THR A 115 2.58 13.08 -1.88
C THR A 115 2.47 11.57 -1.69
N ASP A 116 1.56 10.94 -2.42
CA ASP A 116 1.27 9.52 -2.33
C ASP A 116 2.45 8.67 -2.81
N LEU A 117 2.97 8.94 -4.03
CA LEU A 117 4.11 8.22 -4.58
C LEU A 117 5.39 8.38 -3.72
N ALA A 118 5.60 9.57 -3.14
CA ALA A 118 6.77 9.83 -2.31
C ALA A 118 6.67 9.18 -0.92
N CYS A 119 5.49 9.18 -0.29
CA CYS A 119 5.35 8.86 1.13
C CYS A 119 4.69 7.52 1.42
N ALA A 120 3.77 7.05 0.58
CA ALA A 120 2.93 5.90 0.91
C ALA A 120 3.60 4.53 0.66
N TYR A 121 4.68 4.50 -0.14
CA TYR A 121 5.24 3.23 -0.60
C TYR A 121 6.60 2.91 0.02
N ILE A 122 7.69 3.47 -0.51
CA ILE A 122 9.05 3.13 -0.09
C ILE A 122 9.32 3.48 1.38
N PRO A 123 8.92 4.67 1.91
CA PRO A 123 9.10 4.97 3.32
C PRO A 123 8.35 4.00 4.24
N MET A 124 7.10 3.66 3.90
CA MET A 124 6.27 2.75 4.68
C MET A 124 6.81 1.31 4.65
N ALA A 125 7.32 0.86 3.50
CA ALA A 125 8.00 -0.42 3.38
C ALA A 125 9.27 -0.50 4.24
N TRP A 126 10.07 0.58 4.25
CA TRP A 126 11.25 0.68 5.11
C TRP A 126 10.88 0.64 6.59
N ILE A 127 9.84 1.35 7.02
CA ILE A 127 9.32 1.32 8.40
C ILE A 127 8.91 -0.11 8.77
N GLY A 128 8.11 -0.78 7.94
CA GLY A 128 7.69 -2.17 8.15
C GLY A 128 8.87 -3.13 8.28
N GLY A 129 9.85 -3.02 7.38
CA GLY A 129 11.08 -3.82 7.43
C GLY A 129 11.93 -3.55 8.69
N LYS A 130 11.99 -2.30 9.14
CA LYS A 130 12.74 -1.90 10.35
C LYS A 130 12.10 -2.47 11.61
N ILE A 131 10.77 -2.42 11.72
CA ILE A 131 10.00 -2.99 12.84
C ILE A 131 10.26 -4.50 12.92
N ALA A 132 10.10 -5.23 11.82
CA ALA A 132 10.34 -6.68 11.77
C ALA A 132 11.78 -7.06 12.18
N SER A 133 12.76 -6.26 11.72
CA SER A 133 14.18 -6.53 11.98
C SER A 133 14.57 -6.29 13.43
N LYS A 134 13.96 -5.31 14.11
CA LYS A 134 14.17 -5.09 15.56
C LYS A 134 13.67 -6.26 16.40
N ASN A 135 12.48 -6.78 16.08
CA ASN A 135 11.89 -7.91 16.81
C ASN A 135 12.68 -9.21 16.66
N THR A 136 13.50 -9.35 15.62
CA THR A 136 14.32 -10.54 15.40
C THR A 136 15.54 -10.58 16.34
N LYS A 137 16.04 -9.42 16.81
CA LYS A 137 17.20 -9.34 17.73
C LYS A 137 16.87 -9.62 19.19
N VAL A 138 15.59 -9.61 19.57
CA VAL A 138 15.15 -9.80 20.97
C VAL A 138 15.00 -11.29 21.31
N ILE A 139 15.00 -12.19 20.30
CA ILE A 139 14.74 -13.63 20.45
C ILE A 139 16.03 -14.46 20.25
N THR A 140 17.19 -13.81 20.16
CA THR A 140 18.52 -14.45 20.07
C THR A 140 19.42 -13.95 21.18
#